data_AF-A0A2V2FDU7-F1
#
_entry.id   AF-A0A2V2FDU7-F1
#
_cell.length_a   1.000
_cell.length_b   1.000
_cell.length_c   1.000
_cell.angle_alpha   90.00
_cell.angle_beta   90.00
_cell.angle_gamma   90.00
#
_symmetry.space_group_name_H-M   'P 1'
#
loop_
_entity.id
_entity.type
_entity.pdbx_description
1 polymer ?
#
loop_
_entity_poly.entity_id
_entity_poly.type
_entity_poly.pdbx_seq_one_letter_code
_entity_poly.pdbx_strand_id
1 'polypeptide(L)'
;MTDLVWQSLAAGSLSPETVEEVTALNTLTAAQGLTLTEAQAAELVAARREALVQTGRVEFGSGVTEKLIRAFYTLPYLTKETYAETLQALTELFYQLKNETDDRVGDDALLAEMRARFDGDCGGSLDLLAGDAMPAFVRDLHAKTEDADA
;
A
#
# COMPACT_ATOMS: atom_id res chain seq x y z
N MET A 1 4.41 38.76 -7.94
CA MET A 1 5.54 38.61 -7.00
C MET A 1 5.05 37.73 -5.86
N THR A 2 5.46 36.47 -5.92
CA THR A 2 5.47 35.46 -4.83
C THR A 2 4.26 35.45 -3.90
N ASP A 3 3.24 34.69 -4.28
CA ASP A 3 2.30 34.19 -3.29
C ASP A 3 2.93 32.98 -2.60
N LEU A 4 3.34 33.21 -1.35
CA LEU A 4 3.85 32.21 -0.44
C LEU A 4 2.69 31.32 -0.02
N VAL A 5 2.49 30.22 -0.75
CA VAL A 5 1.62 29.12 -0.30
C VAL A 5 2.33 27.79 -0.57
N TRP A 6 3.50 27.61 0.05
CA TRP A 6 4.22 26.33 0.09
C TRP A 6 4.67 25.95 1.51
N GLN A 7 3.85 26.26 2.51
CA GLN A 7 4.01 25.66 3.84
C GLN A 7 2.64 25.25 4.40
N SER A 8 2.20 24.07 3.99
CA SER A 8 1.34 23.23 4.82
C SER A 8 1.55 21.76 4.44
N LEU A 9 2.75 21.24 4.74
CA LEU A 9 2.86 19.83 5.10
C LEU A 9 2.36 19.75 6.55
N ALA A 10 1.03 19.83 6.70
CA ALA A 10 0.41 19.68 8.00
C ALA A 10 0.67 18.26 8.49
N ALA A 11 1.07 18.18 9.77
CA ALA A 11 0.89 17.00 10.58
C ALA A 11 -0.49 16.37 10.32
N GLY A 12 -0.52 15.04 10.23
CA GLY A 12 -1.62 14.24 9.68
C GLY A 12 -3.01 14.80 9.96
N SER A 13 -3.77 15.03 8.89
CA SER A 13 -5.19 15.32 8.98
C SER A 13 -5.93 14.16 9.64
N LEU A 14 -6.89 14.45 10.50
CA LEU A 14 -7.78 13.43 11.09
C LEU A 14 -8.92 13.04 10.13
N SER A 15 -8.97 13.61 8.93
CA SER A 15 -9.95 13.27 7.91
C SER A 15 -9.60 11.93 7.24
N PRO A 16 -10.61 11.17 6.80
CA PRO A 16 -10.38 10.04 5.91
C PRO A 16 -9.74 10.55 4.61
N GLU A 17 -8.94 9.69 3.99
CA GLU A 17 -8.42 9.93 2.64
C GLU A 17 -9.56 10.15 1.64
N THR A 18 -9.32 11.05 0.71
CA THR A 18 -10.30 11.50 -0.29
C THR A 18 -9.92 11.08 -1.71
N VAL A 19 -10.93 11.04 -2.59
CA VAL A 19 -10.74 10.76 -4.02
C VAL A 19 -9.81 11.79 -4.67
N GLU A 20 -9.87 13.06 -4.23
CA GLU A 20 -9.02 14.14 -4.71
C GLU A 20 -7.55 13.90 -4.34
N GLU A 21 -7.26 13.51 -3.09
CA GLU A 21 -5.91 13.17 -2.65
C GLU A 21 -5.33 11.99 -3.45
N VAL A 22 -6.11 10.92 -3.66
CA VAL A 22 -5.68 9.76 -4.46
C VAL A 22 -5.45 10.17 -5.92
N THR A 23 -6.34 10.96 -6.51
CA THR A 23 -6.22 11.42 -7.90
C THR A 23 -5.03 12.36 -8.09
N ALA A 24 -4.68 13.17 -7.09
CA ALA A 24 -3.53 14.06 -7.12
C ALA A 24 -2.20 13.30 -7.31
N LEU A 25 -2.13 12.03 -6.87
CA LEU A 25 -0.95 11.17 -7.05
C LEU A 25 -0.67 10.82 -8.53
N ASN A 26 -1.63 11.03 -9.45
CA ASN A 26 -1.39 10.92 -10.88
C ASN A 26 -0.27 11.85 -11.37
N THR A 27 -0.06 12.99 -10.70
CA THR A 27 1.05 13.90 -11.03
C THR A 27 2.42 13.24 -10.87
N LEU A 28 2.54 12.27 -9.95
CA LEU A 28 3.75 11.47 -9.73
C LEU A 28 3.87 10.34 -10.77
N THR A 29 2.78 9.65 -11.06
CA THR A 29 2.81 8.36 -11.77
C THR A 29 2.59 8.48 -13.27
N ALA A 30 2.09 9.62 -13.77
CA ALA A 30 1.81 9.84 -15.19
C ALA A 30 3.03 9.66 -16.10
N ALA A 31 4.24 9.98 -15.62
CA ALA A 31 5.47 9.76 -16.39
C ALA A 31 5.76 8.28 -16.68
N GLN A 32 5.18 7.36 -15.90
CA GLN A 32 5.22 5.91 -16.11
C GLN A 32 4.00 5.39 -16.89
N GLY A 33 3.13 6.28 -17.37
CA GLY A 33 1.87 5.91 -18.04
C GLY A 33 0.78 5.41 -17.09
N LEU A 34 1.00 5.51 -15.78
CA LEU A 34 0.07 5.05 -14.74
C LEU A 34 -0.76 6.23 -14.24
N THR A 35 -2.07 6.18 -14.48
CA THR A 35 -3.02 7.19 -14.02
C THR A 35 -4.33 6.54 -13.59
N LEU A 36 -4.87 6.97 -12.45
CA LEU A 36 -6.20 6.62 -11.96
C LEU A 36 -7.24 7.60 -12.50
N THR A 37 -8.36 7.10 -12.98
CA THR A 37 -9.57 7.90 -13.14
C THR A 37 -10.18 8.22 -11.77
N GLU A 38 -11.04 9.24 -11.71
CA GLU A 38 -11.75 9.59 -10.47
C GLU A 38 -12.59 8.40 -9.94
N ALA A 39 -13.21 7.62 -10.84
CA ALA A 39 -13.95 6.41 -10.48
C ALA A 39 -13.04 5.34 -9.85
N GLN A 40 -11.88 5.08 -10.45
CA GLN A 40 -10.90 4.13 -9.90
C GLN A 40 -10.33 4.60 -8.55
N ALA A 41 -10.10 5.91 -8.39
CA ALA A 41 -9.69 6.49 -7.13
C ALA A 41 -10.79 6.34 -6.05
N ALA A 42 -12.06 6.51 -6.42
CA ALA A 42 -13.19 6.27 -5.53
C ALA A 42 -13.30 4.80 -5.10
N GLU A 43 -13.08 3.86 -6.02
CA GLU A 43 -13.03 2.43 -5.71
C GLU A 43 -11.88 2.10 -4.76
N LEU A 44 -10.70 2.68 -4.96
CA LEU A 44 -9.55 2.50 -4.05
C LEU A 44 -9.85 3.00 -2.63
N VAL A 45 -10.44 4.19 -2.50
CA VAL A 45 -10.84 4.74 -1.19
C VAL A 45 -11.88 3.83 -0.52
N ALA A 46 -12.83 3.29 -1.28
CA ALA A 46 -13.85 2.38 -0.77
C ALA A 46 -13.26 1.02 -0.33
N ALA A 47 -12.43 0.40 -1.17
CA ALA A 47 -11.76 -0.88 -0.88
C ALA A 47 -10.87 -0.77 0.36
N ARG A 48 -10.10 0.33 0.48
CA ARG A 48 -9.30 0.61 1.68
C ARG A 48 -10.17 0.69 2.93
N ARG A 49 -11.28 1.45 2.88
CA ARG A 49 -12.21 1.55 4.01
C ARG A 49 -12.76 0.19 4.41
N GLU A 50 -13.11 -0.65 3.43
CA GLU A 50 -13.58 -2.01 3.68
C GLU A 50 -12.49 -2.87 4.34
N ALA A 51 -11.26 -2.85 3.81
CA ALA A 51 -10.12 -3.58 4.38
C ALA A 51 -9.83 -3.17 5.83
N LEU A 52 -9.88 -1.87 6.15
CA LEU A 52 -9.74 -1.37 7.52
C LEU A 52 -10.83 -1.94 8.44
N VAL A 53 -12.10 -1.96 7.99
CA VAL A 53 -13.21 -2.54 8.77
C VAL A 53 -13.02 -4.05 8.97
N GLN A 54 -12.71 -4.78 7.90
CA GLN A 54 -12.53 -6.24 7.94
C GLN A 54 -11.36 -6.65 8.83
N THR A 55 -10.29 -5.85 8.87
CA THR A 55 -9.11 -6.11 9.70
C THR A 55 -9.19 -5.52 11.11
N GLY A 56 -10.25 -4.78 11.44
CA GLY A 56 -10.42 -4.14 12.75
C GLY A 56 -9.50 -2.95 13.00
N ARG A 57 -9.03 -2.28 11.93
CA ARG A 57 -8.04 -1.20 11.95
C ARG A 57 -8.68 0.18 11.84
N VAL A 58 -8.01 1.16 12.45
CA VAL A 58 -8.35 2.60 12.34
C VAL A 58 -7.09 3.33 11.91
N GLU A 59 -7.20 4.17 10.88
CA GLU A 59 -6.10 4.94 10.33
C GLU A 59 -6.55 6.38 10.04
N PHE A 60 -5.63 7.33 10.22
CA PHE A 60 -5.87 8.76 10.01
C PHE A 60 -4.91 9.31 8.94
N GLY A 61 -5.37 10.30 8.16
CA GLY A 61 -4.54 10.98 7.16
C GLY A 61 -4.51 10.29 5.79
N SER A 62 -3.49 10.64 4.99
CA SER A 62 -3.32 10.18 3.59
C SER A 62 -3.13 8.68 3.42
N GLY A 63 -3.02 7.93 4.52
CA GLY A 63 -3.11 6.48 4.53
C GLY A 63 -1.94 5.74 3.89
N VAL A 64 -2.10 4.42 3.80
CA VAL A 64 -1.13 3.54 3.13
C VAL A 64 -1.12 3.71 1.60
N THR A 65 -2.19 4.23 0.99
CA THR A 65 -2.34 4.34 -0.47
C THR A 65 -1.18 5.10 -1.13
N GLU A 66 -0.81 6.28 -0.59
CA GLU A 66 0.32 7.04 -1.11
C GLU A 66 1.62 6.23 -0.99
N LYS A 67 1.84 5.54 0.13
CA LYS A 67 3.06 4.74 0.36
C LYS A 67 3.13 3.56 -0.61
N LEU A 68 2.01 2.87 -0.84
CA LEU A 68 1.88 1.81 -1.83
C LEU A 68 2.19 2.33 -3.23
N ILE A 69 1.55 3.41 -3.65
CA ILE A 69 1.81 4.02 -4.97
C ILE A 69 3.30 4.32 -5.11
N ARG A 70 3.93 4.98 -4.13
CA ARG A 70 5.36 5.30 -4.17
C ARG A 70 6.27 4.07 -4.21
N ALA A 71 5.91 3.00 -3.51
CA ALA A 71 6.70 1.77 -3.49
C ALA A 71 6.64 1.01 -4.82
N PHE A 72 5.48 0.99 -5.49
CA PHE A 72 5.23 0.10 -6.62
C PHE A 72 5.22 0.78 -8.01
N TYR A 73 4.97 2.09 -8.13
CA TYR A 73 4.72 2.74 -9.44
C TYR A 73 5.87 2.69 -10.46
N THR A 74 7.09 2.34 -10.02
CA THR A 74 8.28 2.20 -10.89
C THR A 74 8.52 0.76 -11.34
N LEU A 75 7.72 -0.20 -10.87
CA LEU A 75 7.87 -1.60 -11.22
C LEU A 75 7.32 -1.89 -12.61
N PRO A 76 7.98 -2.76 -13.40
CA PRO A 76 7.61 -3.01 -14.80
C PRO A 76 6.33 -3.83 -14.97
N TYR A 77 5.74 -4.31 -13.88
CA TYR A 77 4.59 -5.22 -13.88
C TYR A 77 3.24 -4.49 -13.88
N LEU A 78 3.24 -3.17 -13.71
CA LEU A 78 2.02 -2.36 -13.67
C LEU A 78 1.71 -1.80 -15.05
N THR A 79 0.44 -1.90 -15.48
CA THR A 79 -0.06 -1.21 -16.67
C THR A 79 -1.25 -0.34 -16.29
N LYS A 80 -1.60 0.61 -17.15
CA LYS A 80 -2.76 1.50 -16.94
C LYS A 80 -4.05 0.72 -16.67
N GLU A 81 -4.23 -0.41 -17.35
CA GLU A 81 -5.41 -1.25 -17.29
C GLU A 81 -5.52 -1.97 -15.94
N THR A 82 -4.39 -2.47 -15.42
CA THR A 82 -4.35 -3.27 -14.18
C THR A 82 -4.00 -2.46 -12.94
N TYR A 83 -3.63 -1.18 -13.09
CA TYR A 83 -3.06 -0.37 -12.02
C TYR A 83 -3.98 -0.23 -10.80
N ALA A 84 -5.25 0.11 -11.03
CA ALA A 84 -6.21 0.29 -9.94
C ALA A 84 -6.49 -1.02 -9.20
N GLU A 85 -6.73 -2.10 -9.93
CA GLU A 85 -6.96 -3.44 -9.37
C GLU A 85 -5.76 -3.94 -8.57
N THR A 86 -4.54 -3.74 -9.10
CA THR A 86 -3.32 -4.13 -8.41
C THR A 86 -3.13 -3.37 -7.11
N LEU A 87 -3.40 -2.06 -7.09
CA LEU A 87 -3.33 -1.25 -5.88
C LEU A 87 -4.38 -1.67 -4.83
N GLN A 88 -5.58 -2.06 -5.25
CA GLN A 88 -6.61 -2.60 -4.34
C GLN A 88 -6.13 -3.89 -3.67
N ALA A 89 -5.67 -4.86 -4.47
CA ALA A 89 -5.16 -6.12 -3.95
C ALA A 89 -3.95 -5.96 -3.01
N LEU A 90 -3.02 -5.06 -3.36
CA LEU A 90 -1.88 -4.74 -2.48
C LEU A 90 -2.32 -4.06 -1.18
N THR A 91 -3.37 -3.23 -1.21
CA THR A 91 -3.91 -2.56 -0.02
C THR A 91 -4.54 -3.58 0.94
N GLU A 92 -5.34 -4.50 0.41
CA GLU A 92 -5.93 -5.58 1.20
C GLU A 92 -4.86 -6.48 1.83
N LEU A 93 -3.89 -6.92 1.02
CA LEU A 93 -2.78 -7.75 1.48
C LEU A 93 -1.96 -7.03 2.56
N PHE A 94 -1.70 -5.74 2.40
CA PHE A 94 -0.97 -4.96 3.41
C PHE A 94 -1.66 -5.04 4.79
N TYR A 95 -2.96 -4.78 4.87
CA TYR A 95 -3.66 -4.82 6.17
C TYR A 95 -3.80 -6.23 6.74
N GLN A 96 -3.96 -7.24 5.90
CA GLN A 96 -3.91 -8.65 6.32
C GLN A 96 -2.56 -8.95 6.98
N LEU A 97 -1.45 -8.59 6.33
CA LEU A 97 -0.11 -8.82 6.85
C LEU A 97 0.18 -8.01 8.12
N LYS A 98 -0.38 -6.81 8.25
CA LYS A 98 -0.30 -6.06 9.51
C LYS A 98 -0.91 -6.86 10.68
N ASN A 99 -2.02 -7.57 10.45
CA ASN A 99 -2.61 -8.47 11.46
C ASN A 99 -1.75 -9.74 11.65
N GLU A 100 -1.34 -10.39 10.57
CA GLU A 100 -0.59 -11.65 10.64
C GLU A 100 0.81 -11.50 11.26
N THR A 101 1.39 -10.31 11.19
CA THR A 101 2.66 -9.96 11.85
C THR A 101 2.47 -9.41 13.27
N ASP A 102 1.24 -9.34 13.77
CA ASP A 102 0.88 -8.70 15.05
C ASP A 102 1.44 -7.26 15.18
N ASP A 103 1.40 -6.50 14.08
CA ASP A 103 1.98 -5.16 13.97
C ASP A 103 3.49 -5.05 14.29
N ARG A 104 4.22 -6.18 14.43
CA ARG A 104 5.66 -6.19 14.73
C ARG A 104 6.51 -5.64 13.59
N VAL A 105 5.99 -5.66 12.37
CA VAL A 105 6.63 -5.07 11.20
C VAL A 105 6.03 -3.68 10.95
N GLY A 106 6.89 -2.65 10.99
CA GLY A 106 6.49 -1.28 10.65
C GLY A 106 6.10 -1.14 9.18
N ASP A 107 5.21 -0.20 8.87
CA ASP A 107 4.58 -0.09 7.54
C ASP A 107 5.59 0.02 6.40
N ASP A 108 6.62 0.86 6.56
CA ASP A 108 7.63 1.07 5.52
C ASP A 108 8.48 -0.20 5.29
N ALA A 109 8.76 -0.96 6.35
CA ALA A 109 9.48 -2.22 6.27
C ALA A 109 8.61 -3.31 5.62
N LEU A 110 7.32 -3.36 5.96
CA LEU A 110 6.38 -4.31 5.37
C LEU A 110 6.18 -4.04 3.88
N LEU A 111 6.02 -2.77 3.49
CA LEU A 111 5.92 -2.36 2.10
C LEU A 111 7.20 -2.67 1.32
N ALA A 112 8.37 -2.49 1.93
CA ALA A 112 9.64 -2.85 1.31
C ALA A 112 9.75 -4.37 1.07
N GLU A 113 9.31 -5.19 2.02
CA GLU A 113 9.29 -6.66 1.87
C GLU A 113 8.32 -7.09 0.76
N MET A 114 7.09 -6.57 0.78
CA MET A 114 6.08 -6.84 -0.27
C MET A 114 6.62 -6.48 -1.65
N ARG A 115 7.21 -5.28 -1.78
CA ARG A 115 7.80 -4.80 -3.03
C ARG A 115 8.94 -5.70 -3.49
N ALA A 116 9.85 -6.09 -2.59
CA ALA A 116 11.01 -6.92 -2.92
C ALA A 116 10.59 -8.30 -3.42
N ARG A 117 9.61 -8.94 -2.78
CA ARG A 117 9.08 -10.24 -3.21
C ARG A 117 8.32 -10.13 -4.52
N PHE A 118 7.49 -9.11 -4.66
CA PHE A 118 6.71 -8.86 -5.88
C PHE A 118 7.63 -8.65 -7.10
N ASP A 119 8.69 -7.85 -6.94
CA ASP A 119 9.64 -7.52 -8.00
C ASP A 119 10.60 -8.69 -8.32
N GLY A 120 10.97 -9.46 -7.29
CA GLY A 120 11.86 -10.62 -7.38
C GLY A 120 11.11 -11.92 -7.71
N ASP A 121 11.07 -12.83 -6.75
CA ASP A 121 10.66 -14.23 -6.96
C ASP A 121 9.20 -14.39 -7.44
N CYS A 122 8.33 -13.42 -7.17
CA CYS A 122 6.95 -13.45 -7.64
C CYS A 122 6.80 -12.96 -9.09
N GLY A 123 7.78 -12.24 -9.64
CA GLY A 123 7.75 -11.74 -11.02
C GLY A 123 6.50 -10.94 -11.38
N GLY A 124 6.00 -10.11 -10.45
CA GLY A 124 4.77 -9.33 -10.62
C GLY A 124 3.46 -10.07 -10.35
N SER A 125 3.50 -11.32 -9.88
CA SER A 125 2.30 -12.09 -9.54
C SER A 125 1.79 -11.77 -8.14
N LEU A 126 0.56 -11.23 -8.06
CA LEU A 126 -0.15 -11.05 -6.79
C LEU A 126 -0.49 -12.39 -6.13
N ASP A 127 -0.83 -13.41 -6.92
CA ASP A 127 -1.15 -14.75 -6.41
C ASP A 127 0.06 -15.37 -5.70
N LEU A 128 1.25 -15.30 -6.30
CA LEU A 128 2.48 -15.78 -5.66
C LEU A 128 2.87 -14.94 -4.45
N LEU A 129 2.62 -13.62 -4.50
CA LEU A 129 2.92 -12.74 -3.38
C LEU A 129 2.06 -13.07 -2.16
N ALA A 130 0.74 -13.13 -2.35
CA ALA A 130 -0.23 -13.37 -1.29
C ALA A 130 -0.30 -14.83 -0.84
N GLY A 131 -0.15 -15.78 -1.77
CA GLY A 131 -0.29 -17.22 -1.50
C GLY A 131 0.96 -17.90 -0.96
N ASP A 132 2.15 -17.44 -1.37
CA ASP A 132 3.40 -18.15 -1.08
C ASP A 132 4.43 -17.28 -0.36
N ALA A 133 4.82 -16.15 -0.97
CA ALA A 133 5.99 -15.39 -0.53
C ALA A 133 5.78 -14.70 0.83
N MET A 134 4.66 -13.99 0.99
CA MET A 134 4.36 -13.29 2.24
C MET A 134 3.96 -14.24 3.38
N PRO A 135 3.16 -15.31 3.15
CA PRO A 135 2.94 -16.33 4.18
C PRO A 135 4.23 -17.01 4.67
N ALA A 136 5.22 -17.23 3.79
CA ALA A 136 6.53 -17.73 4.20
C ALA A 136 7.26 -16.73 5.09
N PHE A 137 7.28 -15.46 4.72
CA PHE A 137 7.85 -14.38 5.52
C PHE A 137 7.23 -14.30 6.93
N VAL A 138 5.89 -14.38 7.02
CA VAL A 138 5.17 -14.37 8.29
C VAL A 138 5.57 -15.56 9.18
N ARG A 139 5.63 -16.78 8.64
CA ARG A 139 6.05 -17.97 9.41
C ARG A 139 7.46 -17.81 9.97
N ASP A 140 8.39 -17.31 9.17
CA ASP A 140 9.79 -17.11 9.60
C ASP A 140 9.90 -16.05 10.70
N LEU A 141 9.07 -15.01 10.64
CA LEU A 141 9.00 -13.97 11.66
C LEU A 141 8.49 -14.51 13.01
N HIS A 142 7.46 -15.37 12.98
CA HIS A 142 6.93 -16.03 14.18
C HIS A 142 7.93 -17.00 14.79
N ALA A 143 8.56 -17.87 13.99
CA ALA A 143 9.53 -18.86 14.49
C ALA A 143 10.72 -18.21 15.22
N LYS A 144 11.25 -17.10 14.68
CA LYS A 144 12.36 -16.35 15.32
C LYS A 144 11.99 -15.72 16.65
N THR A 145 10.70 -15.48 16.89
CA THR A 145 10.24 -14.87 18.15
C THR A 145 10.12 -15.94 19.23
N GLU A 146 9.66 -17.15 18.88
CA GLU A 146 9.60 -18.28 19.81
C GLU A 146 11.00 -18.70 20.29
N ASP A 147 12.00 -18.69 19.41
CA ASP A 147 13.39 -18.99 19.78
C ASP A 147 14.05 -17.90 20.65
N ALA A 148 13.59 -16.65 20.55
CA ALA A 148 14.13 -15.53 21.34
C ALA A 148 13.59 -15.50 22.77
N ASP A 149 12.41 -16.08 22.99
CA ASP A 149 11.71 -16.14 24.28
C ASP A 149 11.92 -17.47 25.02
N ALA A 150 12.64 -18.44 24.41
CA ALA A 150 12.95 -19.77 24.96
C ALA A 150 14.31 -19.84 25.67
#